data_AF-A0ABF7QF46-F1
#
_entry.id   AF-A0ABF7QF46-F1
#
_cell.length_a   1.000
_cell.length_b   1.000
_cell.length_c   1.000
_cell.angle_alpha   90.00
_cell.angle_beta   90.00
_cell.angle_gamma   90.00
#
_symmetry.space_group_name_H-M   'P 1'
#
loop_
_entity.id
_entity.type
_entity.pdbx_description
1 polymer ?
#
loop_
_entity_poly.entity_id
_entity_poly.type
_entity_poly.pdbx_seq_one_letter_code
_entity_poly.pdbx_strand_id
1 'polypeptide(L)'
;MTKRGFGKRLALGAILVALSAPSVLAQQGEVPQKAGRPLNAGDVLSGELNALKIKSAKPGQPSAAYQITSEPRRLPPPSGLCNLETGPETFQLVTANNAQASQLKGLLGKQIAVKVDEIACAQDAGQMSEAVVTKWSLVKR
;
A
#
# COMPACT_ATOMS: atom_id res chain seq x y z
N MET A 1 57.49 -45.89 -42.13
CA MET A 1 57.52 -47.38 -42.08
C MET A 1 57.94 -47.72 -40.66
N THR A 2 57.09 -48.13 -39.71
CA THR A 2 56.28 -49.35 -39.54
C THR A 2 55.22 -49.08 -38.44
N LYS A 3 53.90 -49.27 -38.68
CA LYS A 3 53.03 -50.39 -38.22
C LYS A 3 53.45 -51.05 -36.89
N ARG A 4 52.60 -51.47 -35.95
CA ARG A 4 51.14 -51.48 -35.67
C ARG A 4 51.04 -52.16 -34.28
N GLY A 5 50.06 -51.85 -33.45
CA GLY A 5 49.72 -52.72 -32.31
C GLY A 5 48.51 -52.29 -31.51
N PHE A 6 47.40 -53.03 -31.67
CA PHE A 6 46.50 -53.55 -30.63
C PHE A 6 46.19 -52.63 -29.43
N GLY A 7 44.97 -52.17 -29.16
CA GLY A 7 43.68 -52.85 -29.28
C GLY A 7 43.22 -53.35 -27.90
N LYS A 8 42.29 -52.62 -27.25
CA LYS A 8 41.12 -53.11 -26.50
C LYS A 8 40.62 -52.08 -25.48
N ARG A 9 39.35 -51.71 -25.68
CA ARG A 9 38.28 -51.56 -24.67
C ARG A 9 38.51 -50.52 -23.58
N LEU A 10 37.68 -49.49 -23.59
CA LEU A 10 36.88 -49.06 -22.44
C LEU A 10 35.63 -48.38 -23.00
N ALA A 11 34.53 -49.11 -23.00
CA ALA A 11 33.22 -48.57 -23.33
C ALA A 11 32.78 -47.68 -22.16
N LEU A 12 32.76 -46.36 -22.36
CA LEU A 12 32.14 -45.44 -21.42
C LEU A 12 30.67 -45.31 -21.80
N GLY A 13 29.82 -46.05 -21.08
CA GLY A 13 28.39 -45.74 -21.01
C GLY A 13 28.20 -44.52 -20.12
N ALA A 14 27.60 -43.47 -20.67
CA ALA A 14 27.01 -42.39 -19.89
C ALA A 14 25.61 -42.12 -20.45
N ILE A 15 24.60 -42.62 -19.74
CA ILE A 15 23.18 -42.37 -19.97
C ILE A 15 22.95 -40.90 -19.64
N LEU A 16 22.69 -40.06 -20.65
CA LEU A 16 22.15 -38.73 -20.43
C LEU A 16 20.65 -38.86 -20.19
N VAL A 17 20.26 -38.87 -18.91
CA VAL A 17 18.88 -38.68 -18.47
C VAL A 17 18.47 -37.27 -18.89
N ALA A 18 17.62 -37.17 -19.92
CA ALA A 18 16.91 -35.94 -20.24
C ALA A 18 15.95 -35.65 -19.09
N LEU A 19 16.34 -34.75 -18.19
CA LEU A 19 15.41 -34.14 -17.25
C LEU A 19 14.43 -33.29 -18.04
N SER A 20 13.22 -33.81 -18.24
CA SER A 20 12.06 -33.02 -18.62
C SER A 20 11.84 -31.96 -17.55
N ALA A 21 12.19 -30.71 -17.88
CA ALA A 21 11.88 -29.55 -17.07
C ALA A 21 10.37 -29.52 -16.80
N PRO A 22 9.93 -29.41 -15.53
CA PRO A 22 8.54 -29.12 -15.29
C PRO A 22 8.28 -27.71 -15.84
N SER A 23 7.32 -27.59 -16.74
CA SER A 23 6.76 -26.32 -17.15
C SER A 23 6.17 -25.66 -15.91
N VAL A 24 6.97 -24.86 -15.21
CA VAL A 24 6.54 -24.04 -14.08
C VAL A 24 5.65 -22.94 -14.64
N LEU A 25 4.37 -23.26 -14.65
CA LEU A 25 3.23 -22.41 -14.32
C LEU A 25 3.58 -20.93 -14.14
N ALA A 26 3.51 -20.18 -15.24
CA ALA A 26 3.29 -18.74 -15.21
C ALA A 26 2.01 -18.43 -15.99
N GLN A 27 0.90 -19.05 -15.56
CA GLN A 27 -0.37 -18.38 -15.70
C GLN A 27 -0.30 -17.19 -14.74
N GLN A 28 0.23 -16.07 -15.24
CA GLN A 28 -0.07 -14.77 -14.70
C GLN A 28 -1.59 -14.61 -14.82
N GLY A 29 -2.30 -15.17 -13.86
CA GLY A 29 -3.59 -14.63 -13.48
C GLY A 29 -3.27 -13.21 -13.06
N GLU A 30 -3.53 -12.29 -13.98
CA GLU A 30 -3.78 -10.90 -13.66
C GLU A 30 -4.89 -10.95 -12.61
N VAL A 31 -4.48 -10.95 -11.33
CA VAL A 31 -5.43 -10.89 -10.22
C VAL A 31 -6.21 -9.62 -10.51
N PRO A 32 -7.54 -9.70 -10.76
CA PRO A 32 -8.31 -8.50 -10.99
C PRO A 32 -7.98 -7.56 -9.84
N GLN A 33 -7.48 -6.35 -10.13
CA GLN A 33 -7.18 -5.34 -9.13
C GLN A 33 -8.49 -5.05 -8.41
N LYS A 34 -8.75 -5.86 -7.37
CA LYS A 34 -10.03 -5.93 -6.71
C LYS A 34 -10.12 -4.64 -5.93
N ALA A 35 -11.15 -3.85 -6.22
CA ALA A 35 -11.50 -2.65 -5.46
C ALA A 35 -11.18 -2.86 -3.98
N GLY A 36 -10.47 -1.88 -3.40
CA GLY A 36 -9.95 -1.91 -2.05
C GLY A 36 -10.99 -2.34 -1.00
N ARG A 37 -10.52 -2.83 0.15
CA ARG A 37 -11.43 -3.30 1.21
C ARG A 37 -12.36 -2.16 1.63
N PRO A 38 -13.66 -2.42 1.86
CA PRO A 38 -14.57 -1.38 2.31
C PRO A 38 -14.07 -0.74 3.62
N LEU A 39 -14.26 0.57 3.74
CA LEU A 39 -13.97 1.36 4.93
C LEU A 39 -15.21 2.17 5.29
N ASN A 40 -15.98 1.67 6.26
CA ASN A 40 -17.22 2.26 6.72
C ASN A 40 -17.01 3.07 8.01
N ALA A 41 -18.03 3.83 8.40
CA ALA A 41 -18.09 4.43 9.72
C ALA A 41 -18.03 3.33 10.81
N GLY A 42 -17.17 3.52 11.79
CA GLY A 42 -16.86 2.57 12.85
C GLY A 42 -15.66 1.67 12.56
N ASP A 43 -15.20 1.56 11.31
CA ASP A 43 -14.06 0.72 10.95
C ASP A 43 -12.73 1.33 11.42
N VAL A 44 -11.74 0.47 11.59
CA VAL A 44 -10.38 0.88 11.94
C VAL A 44 -9.53 1.00 10.67
N LEU A 45 -9.02 2.21 10.44
CA LEU A 45 -8.02 2.51 9.43
C LEU A 45 -6.63 2.44 10.09
N SER A 46 -5.78 1.53 9.60
CA SER A 46 -4.41 1.38 10.08
C SER A 46 -3.43 1.64 8.96
N GLY A 47 -2.33 2.29 9.28
CA GLY A 47 -1.32 2.65 8.30
C GLY A 47 -0.21 3.50 8.90
N GLU A 48 0.71 3.92 8.05
CA GLU A 48 1.80 4.81 8.46
C GLU A 48 1.32 6.26 8.48
N LEU A 49 1.54 6.95 9.61
CA LEU A 49 1.25 8.36 9.74
C LEU A 49 2.38 9.22 9.18
N ASN A 50 2.05 10.03 8.19
CA ASN A 50 2.91 11.02 7.57
C ASN A 50 2.38 12.44 7.80
N ALA A 51 3.26 13.44 7.72
CA ALA A 51 2.88 14.84 7.75
C ALA A 51 3.47 15.59 6.57
N LEU A 52 2.59 16.24 5.81
CA LEU A 52 2.93 17.12 4.71
C LEU A 52 2.97 18.55 5.25
N LYS A 53 4.09 19.25 5.05
CA LYS A 53 4.20 20.67 5.36
C LYS A 53 3.40 21.46 4.32
N ILE A 54 2.34 22.12 4.74
CA ILE A 54 1.54 23.00 3.90
C ILE A 54 1.94 24.46 4.17
N LYS A 55 1.98 25.25 3.10
CA LYS A 55 2.08 26.71 3.23
C LYS A 55 0.74 27.23 3.75
N SER A 56 0.73 27.63 5.01
CA SER A 56 -0.45 28.27 5.61
C SER A 56 -0.73 29.61 4.94
N ALA A 57 -2.01 29.98 4.87
CA ALA A 57 -2.44 31.31 4.43
C ALA A 57 -1.90 32.44 5.33
N LYS A 58 -1.47 32.14 6.56
CA LYS A 58 -0.80 33.07 7.47
C LYS A 58 0.73 32.90 7.37
N PRO A 59 1.48 33.95 6.99
CA PRO A 59 2.94 33.90 6.98
C PRO A 59 3.47 33.65 8.40
N GLY A 60 4.37 32.67 8.55
CA GLY A 60 5.07 32.37 9.81
C GLY A 60 4.52 31.20 10.64
N GLN A 61 3.34 30.65 10.32
CA GLN A 61 2.82 29.46 11.00
C GLN A 61 2.84 28.26 10.04
N PRO A 62 3.65 27.20 10.26
CA PRO A 62 3.54 25.98 9.47
C PRO A 62 2.21 25.29 9.77
N SER A 63 1.42 24.99 8.75
CA SER A 63 0.30 24.05 8.84
C SER A 63 0.83 22.68 8.42
N ALA A 64 0.43 21.64 9.12
CA ALA A 64 0.75 20.26 8.77
C ALA A 64 -0.55 19.57 8.37
N ALA A 65 -0.58 18.98 7.18
CA ALA A 65 -1.60 18.02 6.80
C ALA A 65 -1.12 16.64 7.26
N TYR A 66 -1.88 16.00 8.13
CA TYR A 66 -1.59 14.64 8.60
C TYR A 66 -2.26 13.64 7.66
N GLN A 67 -1.53 12.64 7.22
CA GLN A 67 -2.01 11.61 6.29
C GLN A 67 -1.68 10.21 6.83
N ILE A 68 -2.62 9.29 6.73
CA ILE A 68 -2.37 7.86 6.87
C ILE A 68 -2.22 7.26 5.48
N THR A 69 -1.13 6.52 5.25
CA THR A 69 -0.98 5.65 4.08
C THR A 69 -1.33 4.22 4.47
N SER A 70 -2.35 3.65 3.85
CA SER A 70 -2.84 2.29 4.08
C SER A 70 -3.00 1.52 2.78
N GLU A 71 -3.40 0.24 2.87
CA GLU A 71 -3.88 -0.49 1.70
C GLU A 71 -5.08 0.21 1.04
N PRO A 72 -5.33 0.01 -0.27
CA PRO A 72 -6.47 0.58 -0.97
C PRO A 72 -7.78 0.28 -0.24
N ARG A 73 -8.59 1.33 0.00
CA ARG A 73 -9.92 1.19 0.60
C ARG A 73 -11.01 1.70 -0.32
N ARG A 74 -12.17 1.06 -0.26
CA ARG A 74 -13.39 1.53 -0.87
C ARG A 74 -14.24 2.27 0.16
N LEU A 75 -14.60 3.51 -0.10
CA LEU A 75 -15.53 4.28 0.71
C LEU A 75 -16.97 3.78 0.49
N PRO A 76 -17.88 4.01 1.45
CA PRO A 76 -19.29 3.73 1.29
C PRO A 76 -19.87 4.51 0.09
N PRO A 77 -20.89 3.97 -0.60
CA PRO A 77 -21.63 4.71 -1.62
C PRO A 77 -22.18 6.04 -1.07
N PRO A 78 -22.23 7.13 -1.86
CA PRO A 78 -21.95 7.21 -3.30
C PRO A 78 -20.46 7.37 -3.66
N SER A 79 -19.61 7.61 -2.66
CA SER A 79 -18.19 7.95 -2.82
C SER A 79 -17.35 6.82 -3.42
N GLY A 80 -17.70 5.56 -3.14
CA GLY A 80 -17.13 4.38 -3.81
C GLY A 80 -15.60 4.35 -3.77
N LEU A 81 -14.95 4.56 -4.91
CA LEU A 81 -13.49 4.55 -5.04
C LEU A 81 -12.87 5.95 -5.16
N CYS A 82 -13.62 7.02 -4.94
CA CYS A 82 -13.14 8.39 -5.14
C CYS A 82 -12.62 8.67 -6.56
N ASN A 83 -13.27 8.08 -7.56
CA ASN A 83 -12.85 8.12 -8.97
C ASN A 83 -11.47 7.50 -9.25
N LEU A 84 -10.99 6.63 -8.35
CA LEU A 84 -9.75 5.85 -8.52
C LEU A 84 -10.07 4.42 -8.95
N GLU A 85 -9.11 3.75 -9.59
CA GLU A 85 -9.28 2.36 -10.06
C GLU A 85 -9.38 1.36 -8.90
N THR A 86 -8.56 1.54 -7.86
CA THR A 86 -8.48 0.65 -6.70
C THR A 86 -9.06 1.25 -5.42
N GLY A 87 -9.34 2.56 -5.40
CA GLY A 87 -9.76 3.32 -4.22
C GLY A 87 -8.59 4.00 -3.50
N PRO A 88 -8.86 4.96 -2.60
CA PRO A 88 -7.82 5.71 -1.89
C PRO A 88 -6.89 4.81 -1.08
N GLU A 89 -5.59 5.11 -1.17
CA GLU A 89 -4.52 4.55 -0.34
C GLU A 89 -4.04 5.59 0.69
N THR A 90 -4.33 6.86 0.43
CA THR A 90 -3.93 8.00 1.24
C THR A 90 -5.14 8.71 1.85
N PHE A 91 -5.12 8.86 3.18
CA PHE A 91 -6.22 9.41 3.95
C PHE A 91 -5.76 10.59 4.79
N GLN A 92 -6.26 11.78 4.50
CA GLN A 92 -5.99 12.97 5.30
C GLN A 92 -6.80 12.93 6.60
N LEU A 93 -6.15 13.09 7.75
CA LEU A 93 -6.81 13.25 9.04
C LEU A 93 -7.05 14.74 9.31
N VAL A 94 -8.32 15.14 9.36
CA VAL A 94 -8.68 16.50 9.79
C VAL A 94 -8.55 16.57 11.31
N THR A 95 -7.72 17.47 11.80
CA THR A 95 -7.58 17.70 13.25
C THR A 95 -8.62 18.71 13.71
N ALA A 96 -9.50 18.32 14.62
CA ALA A 96 -10.53 19.21 15.15
C ALA A 96 -9.98 20.26 16.13
N ASN A 97 -8.82 19.99 16.75
CA ASN A 97 -8.20 20.85 17.74
C ASN A 97 -6.67 20.64 17.84
N ASN A 98 -5.99 21.52 18.58
CA ASN A 98 -4.54 21.45 18.79
C ASN A 98 -4.08 20.20 19.57
N ALA A 99 -4.95 19.61 20.39
CA ALA A 99 -4.62 18.39 21.14
C ALA A 99 -4.47 17.20 20.19
N GLN A 100 -5.40 17.00 19.26
CA GLN A 100 -5.31 15.97 18.22
C GLN A 100 -4.06 16.15 17.35
N ALA A 101 -3.77 17.39 16.94
CA ALA A 101 -2.55 17.68 16.17
C ALA A 101 -1.28 17.35 16.95
N SER A 102 -1.24 17.64 18.25
CA SER A 102 -0.10 17.31 19.12
C SER A 102 0.06 15.80 19.31
N GLN A 103 -1.04 15.05 19.44
CA GLN A 103 -1.01 13.58 19.50
C GLN A 103 -0.45 13.00 18.21
N LEU A 104 -0.95 13.43 17.04
CA LEU A 104 -0.46 12.97 15.74
C LEU A 104 1.00 13.35 15.52
N LYS A 105 1.43 14.53 15.96
CA LYS A 105 2.84 14.96 15.87
C LYS A 105 3.79 14.02 16.60
N GLY A 106 3.38 13.46 17.74
CA GLY A 106 4.16 12.46 18.49
C GLY A 106 4.21 11.08 17.82
N LEU A 107 3.34 10.83 16.84
CA LEU A 107 3.17 9.53 16.17
C LEU A 107 3.65 9.54 14.71
N LEU A 108 4.28 10.63 14.26
CA LEU A 108 4.80 10.73 12.88
C LEU A 108 5.83 9.64 12.57
N GLY A 109 5.74 9.07 11.38
CA GLY A 109 6.57 7.95 10.93
C GLY A 109 6.28 6.64 11.64
N LYS A 110 5.16 6.53 12.37
CA LYS A 110 4.74 5.30 13.06
C LYS A 110 3.49 4.72 12.42
N GLN A 111 3.33 3.41 12.58
CA GLN A 111 2.09 2.71 12.32
C GLN A 111 1.06 3.08 13.39
N ILE A 112 -0.02 3.73 12.97
CA ILE A 112 -1.15 4.09 13.84
C ILE A 112 -2.41 3.38 13.40
N ALA A 113 -3.37 3.29 14.31
CA ALA A 113 -4.72 2.85 14.02
C ALA A 113 -5.69 3.94 14.49
N VAL A 114 -6.59 4.35 13.61
CA VAL A 114 -7.66 5.29 13.92
C VAL A 114 -9.01 4.64 13.60
N LYS A 115 -9.98 4.85 14.48
CA LYS A 115 -11.37 4.52 14.18
C LYS A 115 -11.92 5.65 13.34
N VAL A 116 -12.49 5.32 12.19
CA VAL A 116 -13.07 6.26 11.22
C VAL A 116 -14.55 6.41 11.53
N ASP A 117 -15.01 7.60 11.87
CA ASP A 117 -16.43 7.88 12.09
C ASP A 117 -17.06 8.57 10.88
N GLU A 118 -16.30 9.43 10.19
CA GLU A 118 -16.77 10.14 9.00
C GLU A 118 -15.63 10.28 7.98
N ILE A 119 -15.91 9.88 6.74
CA ILE A 119 -14.96 9.86 5.63
C ILE A 119 -15.63 10.33 4.33
N ALA A 120 -14.89 11.10 3.55
CA ALA A 120 -15.28 11.59 2.24
C ALA A 120 -14.12 11.50 1.25
N CYS A 121 -14.41 11.52 -0.05
CA CYS A 121 -13.38 11.72 -1.05
C CYS A 121 -12.84 13.15 -0.98
N ALA A 122 -11.57 13.32 -1.32
CA ALA A 122 -11.01 14.65 -1.37
C ALA A 122 -11.62 15.47 -2.53
N GLN A 123 -12.15 16.66 -2.23
CA GLN A 123 -12.88 17.49 -3.20
C GLN A 123 -12.37 18.94 -3.24
N ASP A 124 -11.66 19.40 -2.21
CA ASP A 124 -11.20 20.79 -2.12
C ASP A 124 -9.78 20.96 -2.66
N ALA A 125 -9.56 22.07 -3.38
CA ALA A 125 -8.25 22.54 -3.79
C ALA A 125 -7.38 22.85 -2.55
N GLY A 126 -6.55 21.90 -2.14
CA GLY A 126 -5.71 21.97 -0.94
C GLY A 126 -5.66 20.68 -0.12
N GLN A 127 -6.55 19.72 -0.42
CA GLN A 127 -6.45 18.36 0.10
C GLN A 127 -5.40 17.61 -0.74
N MET A 128 -4.36 17.12 -0.08
CA MET A 128 -3.19 16.48 -0.72
C MET A 128 -3.30 14.95 -0.74
N SER A 129 -4.40 14.42 -0.20
CA SER A 129 -4.70 12.98 -0.11
C SER A 129 -5.94 12.67 -0.94
N GLU A 130 -6.16 11.39 -1.22
CA GLU A 130 -7.26 10.91 -2.07
C GLU A 130 -8.62 10.91 -1.34
N ALA A 131 -8.59 10.69 -0.02
CA ALA A 131 -9.75 10.76 0.85
C ALA A 131 -9.43 11.55 2.12
N VAL A 132 -10.48 12.07 2.75
CA VAL A 132 -10.41 12.88 3.96
C VAL A 132 -11.26 12.25 5.04
N VAL A 133 -10.68 12.05 6.21
CA VAL A 133 -11.33 11.56 7.41
C VAL A 133 -11.56 12.75 8.34
N THR A 134 -12.80 13.20 8.43
CA THR A 134 -13.20 14.39 9.17
C THR A 134 -13.47 14.12 10.64
N LYS A 135 -13.97 12.92 10.96
CA LYS A 135 -14.17 12.45 12.34
C LYS A 135 -13.47 11.12 12.53
N TRP A 136 -12.60 11.08 13.52
CA TRP A 136 -11.84 9.89 13.87
C TRP A 136 -11.38 9.95 15.32
N SER A 137 -10.98 8.80 15.84
CA SER A 137 -10.35 8.67 17.16
C SER A 137 -9.17 7.71 17.11
N LEU A 138 -8.09 8.05 17.84
CA LEU A 138 -6.93 7.17 17.96
C LEU A 138 -7.32 5.90 18.73
N VAL A 139 -7.05 4.75 18.12
CA VAL A 139 -7.17 3.46 18.78
C VAL A 139 -5.87 3.22 19.54
N LYS A 140 -5.96 3.18 20.87
CA LYS A 140 -4.83 2.71 21.69
C LYS A 140 -4.66 1.21 21.43
N ARG A 141 -3.48 0.81 20.97
CA ARG A 141 -3.08 -0.60 20.98
C ARG A 141 -2.72 -1.05 22.38
#